data_AF-A0A0J1ITX3-F1
#
_entry.id   AF-A0A0J1ITX3-F1
#
_cell.length_a   1.000
_cell.length_b   1.000
_cell.length_c   1.000
_cell.angle_alpha   90.00
_cell.angle_beta   90.00
_cell.angle_gamma   90.00
#
_symmetry.space_group_name_H-M   'P 1'
#
loop_
_entity.id
_entity.type
_entity.pdbx_description
1 polymer ?
#
loop_
_entity_poly.entity_id
_entity_poly.type
_entity_poly.pdbx_seq_one_letter_code
_entity_poly.pdbx_strand_id
1 'polypeptide(L)' 'MKVKAKADFRDRENDLRLRKAGEQFDVKNDRAEQLSGLGLVEILPDKAAEEKKG' A
#
# COMPACT_ATOMS: atom_id res chain seq x y z
N MET A 1 -1.65 -3.83 7.19
CA MET A 1 -0.85 -2.62 6.90
C MET A 1 -1.48 -2.00 5.67
N LYS A 2 -2.03 -0.79 5.80
CA LYS A 2 -2.75 -0.17 4.69
C LYS A 2 -1.78 0.46 3.72
N VAL A 3 -1.92 0.14 2.43
CA VAL A 3 -1.09 0.72 1.38
C VAL A 3 -1.97 1.29 0.27
N LYS A 4 -1.45 2.28 -0.44
CA LYS A 4 -2.07 2.89 -1.61
C LYS A 4 -1.21 2.60 -2.83
N ALA A 5 -1.79 2.03 -3.89
CA ALA A 5 -1.08 1.85 -5.14
C ALA A 5 -0.73 3.21 -5.78
N LYS A 6 0.52 3.38 -6.21
CA LYS A 6 0.98 4.56 -6.96
C LYS A 6 0.70 4.46 -8.44
N ALA A 7 0.75 3.24 -8.98
CA ALA A 7 0.55 2.94 -10.39
C ALA A 7 -0.29 1.66 -10.53
N ASP A 8 -0.75 1.40 -11.75
CA ASP A 8 -1.37 0.11 -12.07
C ASP A 8 -0.29 -0.97 -12.08
N PHE A 9 -0.44 -2.00 -11.24
CA PHE A 9 0.48 -3.15 -11.25
C PHE A 9 -0.26 -4.44 -10.98
N ARG A 10 0.31 -5.55 -11.46
CA ARG A 10 -0.17 -6.90 -11.14
C ARG A 10 0.58 -7.43 -9.95
N ASP A 11 -0.13 -7.65 -8.86
CA ASP A 11 0.47 -8.25 -7.67
C ASP A 11 0.63 -9.76 -7.90
N ARG A 12 1.85 -10.18 -8.22
CA ARG A 12 2.17 -11.58 -8.49
C ARG A 12 1.97 -12.50 -7.29
N GLU A 13 2.08 -11.99 -6.07
CA GLU A 13 1.90 -12.77 -4.85
C GLU A 13 0.45 -12.79 -4.36
N ASN A 14 -0.42 -12.00 -4.98
CA ASN A 14 -1.84 -11.95 -4.66
C ASN A 14 -2.66 -12.32 -5.90
N ASP A 15 -2.43 -13.51 -6.43
CA ASP A 15 -3.17 -14.12 -7.56
C ASP A 15 -3.16 -13.29 -8.85
N LEU A 16 -2.06 -12.57 -9.12
CA LEU A 16 -1.94 -11.65 -10.27
C LEU A 16 -3.02 -10.55 -10.30
N ARG A 17 -3.58 -10.22 -9.13
CA ARG A 17 -4.61 -9.19 -9.02
C ARG A 17 -4.09 -7.87 -9.55
N LEU A 18 -4.83 -7.29 -10.48
CA LEU A 18 -4.56 -5.96 -11.00
C LEU A 18 -4.96 -4.94 -9.93
N ARG A 19 -3.97 -4.29 -9.34
CA ARG A 19 -4.14 -3.13 -8.47
C ARG A 19 -4.10 -1.89 -9.34
N LYS A 20 -5.09 -1.02 -9.16
CA LYS A 20 -5.15 0.24 -9.89
C LYS A 20 -4.45 1.35 -9.11
N ALA A 21 -3.86 2.30 -9.82
CA ALA A 21 -3.32 3.52 -9.24
C ALA A 21 -4.39 4.21 -8.38
N GLY A 22 -4.02 4.56 -7.15
CA GLY A 22 -4.92 5.15 -6.17
C GLY A 22 -5.76 4.16 -5.35
N GLU A 23 -5.78 2.87 -5.70
CA GLU A 23 -6.47 1.83 -4.93
C GLU A 23 -5.79 1.65 -3.56
N GLN A 24 -6.60 1.65 -2.50
CA GLN A 24 -6.13 1.37 -1.14
C GLN A 24 -6.51 -0.05 -0.76
N PHE A 25 -5.57 -0.79 -0.21
CA PHE A 25 -5.78 -2.17 0.22
C PHE A 25 -4.89 -2.50 1.40
N ASP A 26 -5.30 -3.51 2.17
CA ASP A 26 -4.50 -4.02 3.27
C ASP A 26 -3.60 -5.16 2.79
N VAL A 27 -2.35 -5.13 3.23
CA VAL A 27 -1.37 -6.20 3.03
C VAL A 27 -0.60 -6.47 4.31
N LYS A 28 0.09 -7.61 4.35
CA LYS A 28 1.06 -7.93 5.41
C LYS A 28 2.18 -6.89 5.42
N ASN A 29 2.77 -6.65 6.58
CA ASN A 29 3.82 -5.64 6.77
C ASN A 29 5.02 -5.87 5.82
N ASP A 30 5.54 -7.10 5.80
CA ASP A 30 6.61 -7.52 4.88
C ASP A 30 6.30 -7.18 3.41
N ARG A 31 5.06 -7.44 2.97
CA ARG A 31 4.62 -7.14 1.61
C ARG A 31 4.49 -5.64 1.35
N ALA A 32 4.04 -4.86 2.33
CA ALA A 32 3.98 -3.41 2.23
C ALA A 32 5.38 -2.82 2.01
N GLU A 33 6.37 -3.31 2.78
CA GLU A 33 7.77 -2.86 2.65
C GLU A 33 8.37 -3.25 1.31
N GLN A 34 8.14 -4.48 0.83
CA GLN A 34 8.58 -4.91 -0.50
C GLN A 34 7.97 -4.04 -1.61
N LEU A 35 6.65 -3.87 -1.62
CA LEU A 35 5.96 -3.07 -2.64
C LEU A 35 6.34 -1.58 -2.56
N SER A 36 6.57 -1.07 -1.35
CA SER A 36 7.03 0.30 -1.13
C SER A 36 8.48 0.49 -1.57
N GLY A 37 9.36 -0.49 -1.32
CA GLY A 37 10.75 -0.49 -1.76
C GLY A 37 10.88 -0.58 -3.28
N LEU A 38 9.93 -1.22 -3.95
CA LEU A 38 9.78 -1.21 -5.41
C LEU A 38 9.14 0.08 -5.94
N GLY A 39 8.66 0.98 -5.08
CA GLY A 39 7.98 2.21 -5.47
C GLY A 39 6.58 2.00 -6.07
N LEU A 40 5.98 0.82 -5.90
CA LEU A 40 4.66 0.47 -6.45
C LEU A 40 3.51 0.93 -5.58
N VAL A 41 3.73 0.98 -4.26
CA VAL A 41 2.72 1.42 -3.29
C VAL A 41 3.30 2.46 -2.34
N GLU A 42 2.40 3.09 -1.60
CA GLU A 42 2.65 4.10 -0.60
C GLU A 42 2.03 3.61 0.71
N ILE A 43 2.87 3.41 1.73
CA ILE A 43 2.39 2.94 3.03
C ILE A 43 1.57 4.06 3.67
N LEU A 44 0.28 3.79 3.91
CA LEU A 44 -0.60 4.72 4.60
C LEU A 44 -0.49 4.42 6.10
N PRO A 45 -0.04 5.36 6.93
CA PRO A 45 -0.11 5.18 8.37
C PRO A 45 -1.58 5.00 8.75
N ASP A 46 -1.90 3.92 9.47
CA ASP A 46 -3.20 3.75 10.09
C ASP A 46 -3.48 5.01 10.91
N LYS A 47 -4.58 5.67 10.59
CA LYS A 47 -4.96 6.99 11.10
C LYS A 47 -5.36 6.86 12.57
N ALA A 48 -4.38 6.63 13.43
CA ALA A 48 -4.40 6.82 14.88
C ALA A 48 -3.28 7.79 15.31
N ALA A 49 -2.72 8.55 14.37
CA ALA A 49 -1.73 9.61 14.62
C ALA A 49 -2.10 10.91 13.92
N GLU A 50 -3.39 11.23 13.82
CA GLU A 50 -3.89 12.56 13.47
C GLU A 50 -4.70 13.16 14.63
N GLU A 51 -4.23 12.94 15.87
CA GLU A 51 -4.46 13.85 17.00
C GLU A 51 -3.09 14.42 17.40
N LYS A 52 -2.59 15.42 16.65
CA LYS A 52 -1.60 16.43 17.10
C LYS A 52 -1.18 17.36 15.95
N LYS A 53 -2.14 18.12 15.47
CA LYS A 53 -2.00 19.49 14.97
C LYS A 53 -3.35 20.11 15.30
N GLY A 54 -3.52 21.03 16.21
CA GLY A 54 -2.66 21.97 16.92
C GLY A 54 -3.60 23.05 17.43
#